data_AF-A0A1F8PYN0-F1
#
_entry.id   AF-A0A1F8PYN0-F1
#
_cell.length_a   1.000
_cell.length_b   1.000
_cell.length_c   1.000
_cell.angle_alpha   90.00
_cell.angle_beta   90.00
_cell.angle_gamma   90.00
#
_symmetry.space_group_name_H-M   'P 1'
#
loop_
_entity.id
_entity.type
_entity.pdbx_description
1 polymer ?
#
loop_
_entity_poly.entity_id
_entity_poly.type
_entity_poly.pdbx_seq_one_letter_code
_entity_poly.pdbx_strand_id
1 'polypeptide(L)'
;MKKIAFFLPFLILSILGACTLRVPVSETPTTDIVTTGAPAETEMAPVVPVAPTQLPAVTDSALPTEAAPTNAPPPSVTPLPPTQEVQPALSQPTATAPLPTATVIPVTTLNPYTAYGDPTYVNPMEFANYWEWAPPETDTLPNNQRIRLQFKDGQLYVTGKRLDFSTWWFSSHFLSDAYMEMTFNTEDCSGEDAYGMIFHGPKHLAGISYGYIASFTCGGELWVARLDDAEPWEVEVLIDEEEISAANTGPGEQNVIGVLAEGDRYVIYANGTQVAEFEDDHFEKGRMGVFVRAASPDAYTYRVTNLSYWDFEEEE
;
A
#
# COMPACT_ATOMS: atom_id res chain seq x y z
N MET A 1 41.68 -56.22 22.85
CA MET A 1 41.51 -57.58 23.38
C MET A 1 40.08 -57.74 23.90
N LYS A 2 39.35 -58.78 23.43
CA LYS A 2 38.11 -59.45 23.93
C LYS A 2 36.98 -58.56 24.50
N LYS A 3 35.80 -58.37 23.86
CA LYS A 3 34.67 -59.25 23.44
C LYS A 3 33.95 -60.03 24.55
N ILE A 4 32.59 -60.06 24.41
CA ILE A 4 31.49 -60.89 25.01
C ILE A 4 30.49 -59.96 25.73
N ALA A 5 29.25 -59.63 25.31
CA ALA A 5 28.16 -60.21 24.50
C ALA A 5 27.32 -61.32 25.18
N PHE A 6 26.05 -61.00 25.50
CA PHE A 6 24.86 -61.88 25.72
C PHE A 6 23.65 -60.91 25.86
N PHE A 7 22.61 -60.78 25.02
CA PHE A 7 21.76 -61.62 24.15
C PHE A 7 20.89 -62.66 24.88
N LEU A 8 19.56 -62.45 24.93
CA LEU A 8 18.49 -63.45 24.67
C LEU A 8 17.07 -62.78 24.72
N PRO A 9 16.00 -63.41 24.16
CA PRO A 9 15.01 -62.79 23.28
C PRO A 9 13.56 -63.19 23.68
N PHE A 10 12.55 -62.76 22.90
CA PHE A 10 11.26 -63.44 22.61
C PHE A 10 10.54 -62.47 21.64
N LEU A 11 10.37 -62.64 20.32
CA LEU A 11 10.00 -63.79 19.45
C LEU A 11 8.65 -64.41 19.86
N ILE A 12 7.55 -64.53 19.10
CA ILE A 12 7.08 -64.18 17.74
C ILE A 12 5.56 -64.51 17.69
N LEU A 13 4.89 -64.10 16.59
CA LEU A 13 3.72 -64.71 15.89
C LEU A 13 2.38 -63.99 16.09
N SER A 14 1.84 -63.16 15.18
CA SER A 14 1.59 -63.26 13.71
C SER A 14 0.52 -64.28 13.32
N ILE A 15 -0.67 -63.84 12.83
CA ILE A 15 -1.41 -64.34 11.64
C ILE A 15 -2.45 -63.24 11.28
N LEU A 16 -2.33 -62.43 10.21
CA LEU A 16 -2.64 -62.65 8.78
C LEU A 16 -4.10 -63.04 8.45
N GLY A 17 -4.77 -62.24 7.63
CA GLY A 17 -6.06 -62.56 6.99
C GLY A 17 -6.44 -61.52 5.94
N ALA A 18 -6.18 -61.84 4.67
CA ALA A 18 -6.26 -60.96 3.51
C ALA A 18 -7.65 -60.86 2.86
N CYS A 19 -7.80 -59.81 2.03
CA CYS A 19 -8.59 -59.67 0.80
C CYS A 19 -10.04 -60.17 0.72
N THR A 20 -10.95 -59.27 0.33
CA THR A 20 -11.64 -59.35 -0.99
C THR A 20 -12.26 -58.01 -1.39
N LEU A 21 -11.93 -57.52 -2.60
CA LEU A 21 -12.75 -56.60 -3.38
C LEU A 21 -14.13 -57.23 -3.66
N ARG A 22 -15.22 -56.48 -3.46
CA ARG A 22 -16.47 -56.61 -4.22
C ARG A 22 -17.19 -55.26 -4.34
N VAL A 23 -17.29 -54.77 -5.57
CA VAL A 23 -18.41 -53.95 -6.07
C VAL A 23 -19.30 -54.96 -6.83
N PRO A 24 -20.62 -55.04 -6.57
CA PRO A 24 -21.55 -54.30 -7.43
C PRO A 24 -22.87 -53.82 -6.79
N VAL A 25 -23.40 -52.77 -7.43
CA VAL A 25 -24.82 -52.53 -7.79
C VAL A 25 -25.85 -52.24 -6.68
N SER A 26 -26.35 -51.00 -6.76
CA SER A 26 -27.75 -50.54 -6.70
C SER A 26 -28.80 -51.48 -6.11
N GLU A 27 -29.51 -50.99 -5.09
CA GLU A 27 -30.98 -51.04 -5.02
C GLU A 27 -31.48 -50.16 -3.88
N THR A 28 -32.27 -49.14 -4.23
CA THR A 28 -33.17 -48.42 -3.32
C THR A 28 -34.33 -49.34 -2.95
N PRO A 29 -34.81 -49.30 -1.70
CA PRO A 29 -36.24 -49.49 -1.47
C PRO A 29 -36.84 -48.26 -0.79
N THR A 30 -37.84 -47.78 -1.52
CA THR A 30 -38.95 -46.91 -1.18
C THR A 30 -39.61 -47.28 0.15
N THR A 31 -39.98 -46.27 0.95
CA THR A 31 -41.22 -46.33 1.73
C THR A 31 -42.14 -45.25 1.23
N ASP A 32 -43.17 -45.70 0.51
CA ASP A 32 -44.30 -44.93 0.06
C ASP A 32 -45.14 -44.43 1.25
N ILE A 33 -45.56 -43.17 1.17
CA ILE A 33 -46.90 -42.78 1.62
C ILE A 33 -47.53 -41.96 0.48
N VAL A 34 -48.12 -42.68 -0.48
CA VAL A 34 -49.57 -42.67 -0.81
C VAL A 34 -50.26 -41.34 -0.46
N THR A 35 -50.60 -40.46 -1.40
CA THR A 35 -51.87 -40.40 -2.19
C THR A 35 -52.17 -38.91 -2.33
N THR A 36 -52.62 -38.27 -3.41
CA THR A 36 -53.15 -38.65 -4.73
C THR A 36 -53.33 -37.34 -5.50
N GLY A 37 -53.21 -37.38 -6.83
CA GLY A 37 -54.11 -36.60 -7.70
C GLY A 37 -53.50 -35.41 -8.44
N ALA A 38 -52.91 -35.68 -9.59
CA ALA A 38 -52.84 -34.81 -10.78
C ALA A 38 -54.28 -34.47 -11.31
N PRO A 39 -54.52 -33.51 -12.23
CA PRO A 39 -53.66 -33.13 -13.35
C PRO A 39 -53.46 -31.62 -13.61
N ALA A 40 -52.58 -31.38 -14.57
CA ALA A 40 -52.23 -30.10 -15.18
C ALA A 40 -53.43 -29.22 -15.55
N GLU A 41 -53.33 -27.91 -15.29
CA GLU A 41 -53.61 -26.84 -16.26
C GLU A 41 -53.17 -25.48 -15.68
N THR A 42 -52.44 -24.73 -16.51
CA THR A 42 -52.42 -23.26 -16.65
C THR A 42 -53.10 -22.42 -15.56
N GLU A 43 -52.32 -21.67 -14.77
CA GLU A 43 -52.71 -20.29 -14.40
C GLU A 43 -51.49 -19.44 -14.04
N MET A 44 -51.17 -18.50 -14.92
CA MET A 44 -50.30 -17.36 -14.61
C MET A 44 -51.00 -16.48 -13.57
N ALA A 45 -50.44 -16.37 -12.37
CA ALA A 45 -50.79 -15.31 -11.44
C ALA A 45 -50.22 -13.96 -11.94
N PRO A 46 -50.90 -12.84 -11.67
CA PRO A 46 -50.72 -11.60 -12.41
C PRO A 46 -49.38 -10.94 -12.10
N VAL A 47 -48.67 -10.61 -13.18
CA VAL A 47 -47.61 -9.60 -13.18
C VAL A 47 -48.24 -8.28 -12.74
N VAL A 48 -47.83 -7.75 -11.60
CA VAL A 48 -48.12 -6.36 -11.23
C VAL A 48 -47.37 -5.48 -12.24
N PRO A 49 -48.04 -4.63 -13.03
CA PRO A 49 -47.35 -3.73 -13.93
C PRO A 49 -46.69 -2.64 -13.07
N VAL A 50 -45.37 -2.72 -12.91
CA VAL A 50 -44.59 -1.57 -12.45
C VAL A 50 -44.61 -0.57 -13.60
N ALA A 51 -45.25 0.57 -13.36
CA ALA A 51 -45.36 1.65 -14.32
C ALA A 51 -43.95 2.07 -14.82
N PRO A 52 -43.76 2.29 -16.13
CA PRO A 52 -42.53 2.87 -16.62
C PRO A 52 -42.43 4.31 -16.10
N THR A 53 -41.42 4.60 -15.28
CA THR A 53 -40.99 5.97 -15.03
C THR A 53 -40.61 6.57 -16.38
N GLN A 54 -41.46 7.50 -16.85
CA GLN A 54 -41.24 8.23 -18.08
C GLN A 54 -39.96 9.06 -17.96
N LEU A 55 -39.00 8.73 -18.82
CA LEU A 55 -37.90 9.61 -19.17
C LEU A 55 -38.51 10.91 -19.75
N PRO A 56 -38.14 12.11 -19.27
CA PRO A 56 -38.62 13.33 -19.89
C PRO A 56 -38.14 13.38 -21.35
N ALA A 57 -39.10 13.57 -22.24
CA ALA A 57 -38.89 13.74 -23.67
C ALA A 57 -37.92 14.90 -23.93
N VAL A 58 -36.88 14.62 -24.72
CA VAL A 58 -36.08 15.66 -25.36
C VAL A 58 -36.94 16.29 -26.44
N THR A 59 -37.52 17.45 -26.13
CA THR A 59 -38.17 18.30 -27.11
C THR A 59 -37.09 18.94 -27.97
N ASP A 60 -37.08 18.51 -29.24
CA ASP A 60 -36.41 19.17 -30.35
C ASP A 60 -36.88 20.64 -30.42
N SER A 61 -35.98 21.57 -30.10
CA SER A 61 -36.24 23.00 -30.14
C SER A 61 -35.38 23.62 -31.22
N ALA A 62 -36.07 24.16 -32.21
CA ALA A 62 -35.55 24.73 -33.44
C ALA A 62 -34.51 25.84 -33.22
N LEU A 63 -33.55 25.87 -34.15
CA LEU A 63 -32.58 26.95 -34.39
C LEU A 63 -33.24 28.35 -34.35
N PRO A 64 -32.67 29.31 -33.60
CA PRO A 64 -32.92 30.72 -33.84
C PRO A 64 -31.92 31.29 -34.85
N THR A 65 -32.50 31.93 -35.84
CA THR A 65 -31.91 32.80 -36.85
C THR A 65 -30.93 33.83 -36.31
N GLU A 66 -29.84 33.99 -37.07
CA GLU A 66 -28.82 35.03 -37.02
C GLU A 66 -29.41 36.47 -36.92
N ALA A 67 -28.98 37.21 -35.89
CA ALA A 67 -29.22 38.64 -35.77
C ALA A 67 -27.88 39.39 -35.90
N ALA A 68 -27.90 40.42 -36.76
CA ALA A 68 -26.79 41.28 -37.16
C ALA A 68 -26.10 42.02 -35.97
N PRO A 69 -24.83 42.44 -36.12
CA PRO A 69 -24.08 43.09 -35.06
C PRO A 69 -24.59 44.50 -34.72
N THR A 70 -24.77 44.76 -33.43
CA THR A 70 -24.99 46.09 -32.86
C THR A 70 -23.65 46.81 -32.71
N ASN A 71 -23.59 48.08 -33.15
CA ASN A 71 -22.44 48.97 -33.00
C ASN A 71 -22.08 49.18 -31.52
N ALA A 72 -20.90 48.72 -31.11
CA ALA A 72 -20.29 49.09 -29.83
C ALA A 72 -19.54 50.43 -29.96
N PRO A 73 -19.59 51.33 -28.96
CA PRO A 73 -18.82 52.57 -28.97
C PRO A 73 -17.31 52.30 -28.77
N PRO A 74 -16.43 53.19 -29.27
CA PRO A 74 -14.98 52.98 -29.19
C PRO A 74 -14.48 53.01 -27.73
N PRO A 75 -13.42 52.24 -27.40
CA PRO A 75 -12.83 52.27 -26.07
C PRO A 75 -12.15 53.63 -25.81
N SER A 76 -12.42 54.18 -24.62
CA SER A 76 -11.74 55.35 -24.09
C SER A 76 -10.27 55.01 -23.79
N VAL A 77 -9.35 55.74 -24.41
CA VAL A 77 -7.91 55.62 -24.14
C VAL A 77 -7.60 56.20 -22.76
N THR A 78 -7.28 55.30 -21.82
CA THR A 78 -6.70 55.67 -20.52
C THR A 78 -5.21 55.93 -20.72
N PRO A 79 -4.64 57.07 -20.27
CA PRO A 79 -3.21 57.33 -20.44
C PRO A 79 -2.37 56.37 -19.57
N LEU A 80 -1.33 55.78 -20.16
CA LEU A 80 -0.34 54.99 -19.42
C LEU A 80 0.44 55.89 -18.43
N PRO A 81 0.77 55.39 -17.23
CA PRO A 81 1.67 56.07 -16.31
C PRO A 81 3.10 56.12 -16.88
N PRO A 82 3.93 57.10 -16.45
CA PRO A 82 5.29 57.24 -16.96
C PRO A 82 6.16 56.04 -16.56
N THR A 83 6.89 55.50 -17.54
CA THR A 83 7.92 54.48 -17.37
C THR A 83 8.98 54.96 -16.39
N GLN A 84 9.13 54.23 -15.29
CA GLN A 84 10.21 54.47 -14.33
C GLN A 84 11.50 53.84 -14.86
N GLU A 85 12.55 54.63 -14.94
CA GLU A 85 13.89 54.23 -15.37
C GLU A 85 14.47 53.24 -14.34
N VAL A 86 14.84 52.04 -14.79
CA VAL A 86 15.40 50.98 -13.93
C VAL A 86 16.82 51.39 -13.53
N GLN A 87 17.01 51.71 -12.24
CA GLN A 87 18.34 51.81 -11.66
C GLN A 87 18.98 50.40 -11.60
N PRO A 88 20.27 50.24 -11.94
CA PRO A 88 20.96 48.98 -11.77
C PRO A 88 21.09 48.65 -10.29
N ALA A 89 20.40 47.60 -9.85
CA ALA A 89 20.61 47.01 -8.53
C ALA A 89 22.00 46.36 -8.50
N LEU A 90 22.85 46.83 -7.58
CA LEU A 90 24.12 46.17 -7.26
C LEU A 90 23.81 44.80 -6.68
N SER A 91 24.23 43.75 -7.38
CA SER A 91 24.12 42.36 -6.95
C SER A 91 25.00 42.12 -5.72
N GLN A 92 24.36 41.96 -4.57
CA GLN A 92 24.98 41.42 -3.37
C GLN A 92 25.09 39.90 -3.53
N PRO A 93 26.22 39.26 -3.20
CA PRO A 93 26.32 37.80 -3.27
C PRO A 93 25.39 37.19 -2.22
N THR A 94 24.31 36.55 -2.67
CA THR A 94 23.53 35.62 -1.84
C THR A 94 24.44 34.44 -1.52
N ALA A 95 24.68 34.20 -0.24
CA ALA A 95 25.33 32.98 0.21
C ALA A 95 24.41 31.80 -0.10
N THR A 96 24.76 31.02 -1.13
CA THR A 96 24.13 29.73 -1.42
C THR A 96 24.47 28.79 -0.27
N ALA A 97 23.44 28.35 0.47
CA ALA A 97 23.60 27.25 1.41
C ALA A 97 24.11 26.01 0.63
N PRO A 98 25.07 25.24 1.16
CA PRO A 98 25.52 24.03 0.49
C PRO A 98 24.33 23.07 0.38
N LEU A 99 24.04 22.62 -0.85
CA LEU A 99 23.13 21.52 -1.11
C LEU A 99 23.67 20.27 -0.39
N PRO A 100 22.83 19.43 0.25
CA PRO A 100 23.30 18.20 0.88
C PRO A 100 24.08 17.39 -0.15
N THR A 101 25.35 17.14 0.16
CA THR A 101 26.22 16.30 -0.67
C THR A 101 25.95 14.86 -0.25
N ALA A 102 25.42 14.05 -1.18
CA ALA A 102 25.27 12.62 -0.99
C ALA A 102 26.62 12.01 -0.57
N THR A 103 26.68 11.50 0.66
CA THR A 103 27.87 10.83 1.18
C THR A 103 27.87 9.42 0.60
N VAL A 104 28.97 8.99 -0.01
CA VAL A 104 29.12 7.60 -0.47
C VAL A 104 29.14 6.70 0.76
N ILE A 105 28.01 6.03 1.03
CA ILE A 105 27.85 5.13 2.17
C ILE A 105 28.54 3.80 1.85
N PRO A 106 29.38 3.25 2.75
CA PRO A 106 29.89 1.90 2.58
C PRO A 106 28.73 0.89 2.58
N VAL A 107 28.61 0.12 1.50
CA VAL A 107 27.60 -0.92 1.33
C VAL A 107 27.71 -1.93 2.46
N THR A 108 26.81 -1.81 3.44
CA THR A 108 26.74 -2.69 4.61
C THR A 108 25.45 -3.49 4.52
N THR A 109 25.57 -4.82 4.63
CA THR A 109 24.40 -5.71 4.66
C THR A 109 23.97 -5.94 6.10
N LEU A 110 22.70 -5.68 6.41
CA LEU A 110 22.04 -5.96 7.66
C LEU A 110 21.19 -7.23 7.54
N ASN A 111 21.35 -8.13 8.51
CA ASN A 111 20.36 -9.16 8.80
C ASN A 111 19.83 -8.88 10.22
N PRO A 112 18.57 -8.40 10.36
CA PRO A 112 18.04 -7.95 11.64
C PRO A 112 17.94 -9.08 12.66
N TYR A 113 17.71 -10.32 12.22
CA TYR A 113 17.66 -11.49 13.12
C TYR A 113 19.00 -11.75 13.82
N THR A 114 20.11 -11.50 13.13
CA THR A 114 21.44 -11.64 13.71
C THR A 114 21.91 -10.41 14.47
N ALA A 115 21.45 -9.23 14.07
CA ALA A 115 21.84 -7.96 14.69
C ALA A 115 21.07 -7.69 15.99
N TYR A 116 19.77 -8.00 16.00
CA TYR A 116 18.82 -7.61 17.05
C TYR A 116 18.10 -8.79 17.71
N GLY A 117 18.24 -10.02 17.19
CA GLY A 117 17.56 -11.21 17.71
C GLY A 117 16.18 -11.42 17.09
N ASP A 118 15.26 -12.05 17.82
CA ASP A 118 13.89 -12.24 17.33
C ASP A 118 13.13 -10.90 17.29
N PRO A 119 12.29 -10.65 16.28
CA PRO A 119 11.49 -9.43 16.20
C PRO A 119 10.51 -9.31 17.35
N THR A 120 10.31 -8.09 17.85
CA THR A 120 9.26 -7.75 18.81
C THR A 120 7.89 -8.11 18.26
N TYR A 121 7.70 -7.96 16.96
CA TYR A 121 6.43 -8.23 16.29
C TYR A 121 6.62 -8.72 14.85
N VAL A 122 5.75 -9.64 14.42
CA VAL A 122 5.69 -10.17 13.04
C VAL A 122 4.24 -10.30 12.60
N ASN A 123 3.94 -9.81 11.40
CA ASN A 123 2.66 -9.95 10.74
C ASN A 123 2.83 -10.48 9.30
N PRO A 124 2.47 -11.75 9.05
CA PRO A 124 2.53 -12.34 7.71
C PRO A 124 1.39 -11.87 6.77
N MET A 125 0.70 -10.78 7.10
CA MET A 125 -0.42 -10.19 6.34
C MET A 125 -1.59 -11.17 6.10
N GLU A 126 -1.86 -12.03 7.08
CA GLU A 126 -3.07 -12.85 7.08
C GLU A 126 -4.32 -12.02 7.42
N PHE A 127 -5.48 -12.43 6.90
CA PHE A 127 -6.75 -11.73 7.12
C PHE A 127 -7.10 -11.55 8.61
N ALA A 128 -6.63 -12.44 9.49
CA ALA A 128 -6.81 -12.31 10.94
C ALA A 128 -6.24 -11.00 11.52
N ASN A 129 -5.29 -10.37 10.82
CA ASN A 129 -4.64 -9.12 11.23
C ASN A 129 -5.22 -7.88 10.52
N TYR A 130 -6.36 -7.98 9.83
CA TYR A 130 -6.95 -6.84 9.12
C TYR A 130 -7.29 -5.67 10.05
N TRP A 131 -7.58 -5.96 11.32
CA TRP A 131 -7.94 -4.98 12.35
C TRP A 131 -6.82 -3.96 12.60
N GLU A 132 -5.56 -4.28 12.27
CA GLU A 132 -4.43 -3.34 12.38
C GLU A 132 -4.51 -2.23 11.33
N TRP A 133 -5.26 -2.46 10.25
CA TRP A 133 -5.39 -1.55 9.12
C TRP A 133 -6.80 -0.95 9.03
N ALA A 134 -7.76 -1.50 9.79
CA ALA A 134 -9.12 -1.00 9.88
C ALA A 134 -9.25 -0.07 11.10
N PRO A 135 -9.66 1.20 10.93
CA PRO A 135 -9.98 2.08 12.05
C PRO A 135 -11.03 1.42 12.97
N PRO A 136 -10.84 1.41 14.29
CA PRO A 136 -11.80 0.80 15.22
C PRO A 136 -13.21 1.37 15.12
N GLU A 137 -13.36 2.61 14.67
CA GLU A 137 -14.63 3.33 14.54
C GLU A 137 -15.46 2.80 13.38
N THR A 138 -14.80 2.32 12.32
CA THR A 138 -15.46 1.91 11.08
C THR A 138 -15.33 0.42 10.79
N ASP A 139 -14.38 -0.28 11.42
CA ASP A 139 -14.07 -1.70 11.23
C ASP A 139 -14.02 -2.11 9.76
N THR A 140 -13.48 -1.21 8.92
CA THR A 140 -13.45 -1.34 7.47
C THR A 140 -12.15 -0.81 6.91
N LEU A 141 -11.60 -1.53 5.93
CA LEU A 141 -10.42 -1.10 5.20
C LEU A 141 -10.77 0.08 4.27
N PRO A 142 -9.83 1.01 4.03
CA PRO A 142 -10.06 2.12 3.13
C PRO A 142 -10.38 1.64 1.72
N ASN A 143 -11.42 2.21 1.14
CA ASN A 143 -11.73 2.06 -0.28
C ASN A 143 -12.37 3.37 -0.77
N ASN A 144 -11.54 4.38 -1.02
CA ASN A 144 -11.98 5.71 -1.43
C ASN A 144 -11.46 6.04 -2.84
N GLN A 145 -11.55 7.30 -3.27
CA GLN A 145 -11.11 7.73 -4.60
C GLN A 145 -9.59 7.81 -4.79
N ARG A 146 -8.79 7.65 -3.73
CA ARG A 146 -7.33 7.80 -3.73
C ARG A 146 -6.64 6.46 -3.51
N ILE A 147 -7.09 5.71 -2.51
CA ILE A 147 -6.48 4.45 -2.09
C ILE A 147 -7.52 3.35 -1.83
N ARG A 148 -7.11 2.10 -2.01
CA ARG A 148 -7.81 0.92 -1.52
C ARG A 148 -6.84 -0.06 -0.86
N LEU A 149 -7.18 -0.54 0.32
CA LEU A 149 -6.54 -1.69 0.95
C LEU A 149 -7.48 -2.90 0.90
N GLN A 150 -6.92 -4.09 0.67
CA GLN A 150 -7.68 -5.34 0.64
C GLN A 150 -6.80 -6.51 1.08
N PHE A 151 -7.22 -7.23 2.12
CA PHE A 151 -6.63 -8.54 2.41
C PHE A 151 -7.18 -9.59 1.44
N LYS A 152 -6.29 -10.29 0.76
CA LYS A 152 -6.62 -11.36 -0.19
C LYS A 152 -5.43 -12.30 -0.32
N ASP A 153 -5.67 -13.60 -0.46
CA ASP A 153 -4.62 -14.61 -0.71
C ASP A 153 -3.48 -14.60 0.33
N GLY A 154 -3.78 -14.24 1.59
CA GLY A 154 -2.80 -14.15 2.68
C GLY A 154 -1.86 -12.95 2.58
N GLN A 155 -2.29 -11.88 1.90
CA GLN A 155 -1.48 -10.70 1.61
C GLN A 155 -2.33 -9.43 1.70
N LEU A 156 -1.70 -8.29 1.97
CA LEU A 156 -2.35 -6.98 1.93
C LEU A 156 -2.11 -6.33 0.57
N TYR A 157 -3.15 -6.20 -0.25
CA TYR A 157 -3.12 -5.46 -1.50
C TYR A 157 -3.31 -3.97 -1.21
N VAL A 158 -2.45 -3.13 -1.79
CA VAL A 158 -2.51 -1.68 -1.71
C VAL A 158 -2.64 -1.13 -3.12
N THR A 159 -3.72 -0.41 -3.42
CA THR A 159 -3.99 0.19 -4.74
C THR A 159 -4.03 1.70 -4.64
N GLY A 160 -3.13 2.39 -5.36
CA GLY A 160 -3.22 3.82 -5.67
C GLY A 160 -4.10 4.03 -6.90
N LYS A 161 -5.10 4.92 -6.81
CA LYS A 161 -6.17 5.04 -7.82
C LYS A 161 -6.11 6.30 -8.68
N ARG A 162 -5.20 7.23 -8.37
CA ARG A 162 -5.10 8.52 -9.05
C ARG A 162 -3.70 8.65 -9.63
N LEU A 163 -3.66 8.98 -10.92
CA LEU A 163 -2.44 9.34 -11.63
C LEU A 163 -1.72 10.49 -10.91
N ASP A 164 -0.41 10.34 -10.77
CA ASP A 164 0.52 11.25 -10.10
C ASP A 164 0.09 11.68 -8.70
N PHE A 165 -0.52 10.76 -7.95
CA PHE A 165 -1.01 11.03 -6.61
C PHE A 165 -0.36 10.14 -5.57
N SER A 166 0.42 10.77 -4.70
CA SER A 166 1.01 10.16 -3.50
C SER A 166 -0.05 10.03 -2.41
N THR A 167 -0.21 8.84 -1.84
CA THR A 167 -1.16 8.58 -0.74
C THR A 167 -0.65 7.47 0.17
N TRP A 168 -1.14 7.45 1.41
CA TRP A 168 -0.73 6.48 2.42
C TRP A 168 -1.92 5.98 3.22
N TRP A 169 -1.66 4.95 4.03
CA TRP A 169 -2.57 4.51 5.08
C TRP A 169 -1.79 3.98 6.28
N PHE A 170 -2.08 4.50 7.46
CA PHE A 170 -1.45 4.07 8.70
C PHE A 170 -2.08 2.78 9.24
N SER A 171 -1.22 1.90 9.74
CA SER A 171 -1.61 0.81 10.63
C SER A 171 -1.85 1.33 12.07
N SER A 172 -2.20 0.45 12.99
CA SER A 172 -2.33 0.73 14.43
C SER A 172 -1.01 0.76 15.19
N HIS A 173 0.09 0.28 14.59
CA HIS A 173 1.42 0.23 15.22
C HIS A 173 1.98 1.62 15.41
N PHE A 174 2.57 1.88 16.58
CA PHE A 174 3.13 3.16 17.00
C PHE A 174 4.52 2.92 17.60
N LEU A 175 5.57 3.42 16.96
CA LEU A 175 6.96 3.14 17.28
C LEU A 175 7.77 4.45 17.42
N SER A 176 8.90 4.37 18.09
CA SER A 176 9.95 5.39 18.18
C SER A 176 11.28 4.80 17.68
N ASP A 177 12.21 4.47 18.57
CA ASP A 177 13.49 3.85 18.26
C ASP A 177 13.25 2.37 17.91
N ALA A 178 13.37 2.02 16.64
CA ALA A 178 13.08 0.69 16.15
C ALA A 178 13.79 0.40 14.81
N TYR A 179 14.03 -0.88 14.54
CA TYR A 179 14.19 -1.35 13.16
C TYR A 179 12.86 -1.94 12.68
N MET A 180 12.35 -1.43 11.56
CA MET A 180 11.09 -1.86 10.95
C MET A 180 11.28 -2.24 9.49
N GLU A 181 10.66 -3.32 9.05
CA GLU A 181 10.70 -3.75 7.66
C GLU A 181 9.36 -4.27 7.14
N MET A 182 9.10 -4.01 5.85
CA MET A 182 7.98 -4.60 5.12
C MET A 182 8.48 -5.28 3.84
N THR A 183 7.90 -6.42 3.52
CA THR A 183 8.15 -7.14 2.26
C THR A 183 7.08 -6.82 1.24
N PHE A 184 7.48 -6.20 0.13
CA PHE A 184 6.64 -5.75 -0.98
C PHE A 184 6.81 -6.67 -2.19
N ASN A 185 5.71 -7.05 -2.81
CA ASN A 185 5.68 -7.69 -4.12
C ASN A 185 4.98 -6.74 -5.11
N THR A 186 5.67 -6.41 -6.18
CA THR A 186 5.13 -5.55 -7.24
C THR A 186 4.20 -6.36 -8.16
N GLU A 187 3.18 -5.72 -8.73
CA GLU A 187 2.31 -6.33 -9.75
C GLU A 187 2.63 -5.75 -11.14
N ASP A 188 1.71 -5.01 -11.73
CA ASP A 188 1.89 -4.28 -13.00
C ASP A 188 2.74 -3.01 -12.76
N CYS A 189 3.96 -3.19 -12.27
CA CYS A 189 4.90 -2.14 -11.88
C CYS A 189 5.63 -1.57 -13.11
N SER A 190 5.58 -0.26 -13.31
CA SER A 190 6.32 0.38 -14.40
C SER A 190 6.75 1.81 -14.10
N GLY A 191 7.92 2.21 -14.63
CA GLY A 191 8.41 3.58 -14.52
C GLY A 191 8.42 4.11 -13.09
N GLU A 192 7.77 5.25 -12.89
CA GLU A 192 7.71 6.01 -11.63
C GLU A 192 6.57 5.56 -10.69
N ASP A 193 5.84 4.48 -11.00
CA ASP A 193 4.93 3.88 -10.03
C ASP A 193 5.73 3.53 -8.77
N ALA A 194 5.27 3.93 -7.59
CA ALA A 194 6.06 3.83 -6.36
C ALA A 194 5.29 3.19 -5.21
N TYR A 195 6.04 2.47 -4.38
CA TYR A 195 5.55 1.77 -3.21
C TYR A 195 6.53 1.96 -2.06
N GLY A 196 6.03 1.88 -0.84
CA GLY A 196 6.91 1.90 0.32
C GLY A 196 6.16 2.05 1.62
N MET A 197 6.83 2.65 2.59
CA MET A 197 6.29 2.87 3.92
C MET A 197 6.23 4.35 4.28
N ILE A 198 5.24 4.70 5.09
CA ILE A 198 5.23 5.94 5.86
C ILE A 198 5.45 5.60 7.33
N PHE A 199 6.24 6.37 8.05
CA PHE A 199 6.54 6.13 9.47
C PHE A 199 6.61 7.44 10.26
N HIS A 200 6.59 7.29 11.59
CA HIS A 200 6.49 8.39 12.55
C HIS A 200 5.33 9.36 12.28
N GLY A 201 4.20 8.83 11.82
CA GLY A 201 3.00 9.60 11.55
C GLY A 201 2.15 9.91 12.78
N PRO A 202 1.11 10.74 12.64
CA PRO A 202 0.32 11.22 13.78
C PRO A 202 -0.40 10.10 14.50
N LYS A 203 -0.78 10.32 15.75
CA LYS A 203 -1.70 9.43 16.49
C LYS A 203 -3.03 9.25 15.75
N HIS A 204 -3.71 8.16 16.06
CA HIS A 204 -5.05 7.88 15.53
C HIS A 204 -6.01 9.05 15.84
N LEU A 205 -6.82 9.45 14.85
CA LEU A 205 -7.76 10.59 14.90
C LEU A 205 -7.13 11.97 15.20
N ALA A 206 -5.85 12.19 14.90
CA ALA A 206 -5.24 13.52 15.08
C ALA A 206 -5.83 14.62 14.17
N GLY A 207 -6.54 14.24 13.09
CA GLY A 207 -7.13 15.19 12.13
C GLY A 207 -6.13 15.85 11.18
N ILE A 208 -4.86 15.48 11.27
CA ILE A 208 -3.74 15.92 10.42
C ILE A 208 -2.99 14.71 9.88
N SER A 209 -2.11 14.91 8.91
CA SER A 209 -1.23 13.86 8.39
C SER A 209 0.16 14.41 8.12
N TYR A 210 1.14 13.72 8.68
CA TYR A 210 2.58 13.97 8.54
C TYR A 210 3.32 12.64 8.69
N GLY A 211 4.63 12.65 8.46
CA GLY A 211 5.52 11.53 8.70
C GLY A 211 6.65 11.47 7.69
N TYR A 212 7.56 10.52 7.85
CA TYR A 212 8.60 10.26 6.87
C TYR A 212 8.13 9.18 5.90
N ILE A 213 8.49 9.32 4.63
CA ILE A 213 8.19 8.38 3.55
C ILE A 213 9.51 7.82 3.05
N ALA A 214 9.62 6.50 2.99
CA ALA A 214 10.70 5.80 2.28
C ALA A 214 10.06 4.90 1.23
N SER A 215 10.37 5.15 -0.04
CA SER A 215 9.76 4.45 -1.16
C SER A 215 10.76 4.08 -2.23
N PHE A 216 10.43 2.99 -2.95
CA PHE A 216 11.07 2.66 -4.22
C PHE A 216 10.08 2.90 -5.36
N THR A 217 10.59 3.40 -6.47
CA THR A 217 9.89 3.34 -7.75
C THR A 217 10.04 1.94 -8.35
N CYS A 218 9.21 1.62 -9.34
CA CYS A 218 9.37 0.42 -10.17
C CYS A 218 10.65 0.45 -11.02
N GLY A 219 11.22 1.64 -11.25
CA GLY A 219 12.50 1.87 -11.93
C GLY A 219 13.73 1.58 -11.06
N GLY A 220 13.57 1.44 -9.75
CA GLY A 220 14.67 1.18 -8.82
C GLY A 220 15.29 2.43 -8.20
N GLU A 221 14.61 3.57 -8.30
CA GLU A 221 14.98 4.78 -7.59
C GLU A 221 14.46 4.75 -6.14
N LEU A 222 15.33 5.11 -5.19
CA LEU A 222 14.97 5.44 -3.82
C LEU A 222 14.49 6.89 -3.77
N TRP A 223 13.40 7.14 -3.02
CA TRP A 223 12.99 8.48 -2.62
C TRP A 223 12.68 8.51 -1.13
N VAL A 224 13.23 9.51 -0.43
CA VAL A 224 12.95 9.75 1.00
C VAL A 224 12.51 11.19 1.23
N ALA A 225 11.38 11.35 1.88
CA ALA A 225 10.80 12.67 2.12
C ALA A 225 10.16 12.76 3.51
N ARG A 226 10.14 13.98 4.06
CA ARG A 226 9.33 14.33 5.22
C ARG A 226 8.07 15.04 4.73
N LEU A 227 6.90 14.47 5.04
CA LEU A 227 5.60 15.11 4.87
C LEU A 227 5.28 15.93 6.12
N ASP A 228 5.26 17.25 5.99
CA ASP A 228 4.92 18.17 7.08
C ASP A 228 3.41 18.42 7.15
N ASP A 229 2.76 18.58 5.99
CA ASP A 229 1.30 18.68 5.88
C ASP A 229 0.81 18.05 4.56
N ALA A 230 -0.37 17.44 4.61
CA ALA A 230 -1.05 16.86 3.46
C ALA A 230 -2.03 17.83 2.79
N GLU A 231 -2.42 18.92 3.46
CA GLU A 231 -3.36 19.92 2.95
C GLU A 231 -3.06 21.34 3.52
N PRO A 232 -2.26 22.17 2.82
CA PRO A 232 -1.66 21.92 1.51
C PRO A 232 -0.52 20.89 1.56
N TRP A 233 -0.14 20.34 0.40
CA TRP A 233 0.98 19.39 0.31
C TRP A 233 2.31 20.10 0.58
N GLU A 234 2.87 19.88 1.76
CA GLU A 234 4.16 20.41 2.22
C GLU A 234 5.11 19.25 2.50
N VAL A 235 6.15 19.14 1.67
CA VAL A 235 7.15 18.07 1.73
C VAL A 235 8.55 18.64 1.65
N GLU A 236 9.43 18.17 2.53
CA GLU A 236 10.88 18.33 2.44
C GLU A 236 11.48 17.05 1.86
N VAL A 237 12.26 17.17 0.78
CA VAL A 237 12.98 16.03 0.18
C VAL A 237 14.28 15.83 0.95
N LEU A 238 14.40 14.70 1.65
CA LEU A 238 15.58 14.35 2.43
C LEU A 238 16.62 13.62 1.57
N ILE A 239 16.14 12.79 0.65
CA ILE A 239 16.93 12.11 -0.37
C ILE A 239 16.15 12.19 -1.69
N ASP A 240 16.76 12.84 -2.67
CA ASP A 240 16.21 12.96 -4.03
C ASP A 240 16.15 11.59 -4.72
N GLU A 241 15.42 11.49 -5.83
CA GLU A 241 15.31 10.23 -6.57
C GLU A 241 16.69 9.73 -7.03
N GLU A 242 17.18 8.67 -6.38
CA GLU A 242 18.51 8.09 -6.62
C GLU A 242 18.39 6.62 -7.00
N GLU A 243 18.95 6.25 -8.15
CA GLU A 243 19.00 4.85 -8.60
C GLU A 243 19.82 3.99 -7.63
N ILE A 244 19.21 2.93 -7.09
CA ILE A 244 19.86 2.02 -6.16
C ILE A 244 19.95 0.60 -6.73
N SER A 245 21.17 0.07 -6.89
CA SER A 245 21.38 -1.27 -7.44
C SER A 245 20.87 -2.41 -6.55
N ALA A 246 20.46 -2.11 -5.32
CA ALA A 246 19.97 -3.07 -4.35
C ALA A 246 18.46 -3.36 -4.49
N ALA A 247 17.71 -2.53 -5.22
CA ALA A 247 16.29 -2.78 -5.49
C ALA A 247 16.10 -3.66 -6.73
N ASN A 248 15.18 -4.62 -6.65
CA ASN A 248 14.71 -5.38 -7.80
C ASN A 248 13.67 -4.54 -8.56
N THR A 249 13.83 -4.40 -9.88
CA THR A 249 13.06 -3.45 -10.70
C THR A 249 12.04 -4.15 -11.60
N GLY A 250 10.90 -3.52 -11.82
CA GLY A 250 9.87 -3.99 -12.74
C GLY A 250 8.78 -4.86 -12.10
N PRO A 251 7.95 -5.50 -12.95
CA PRO A 251 6.74 -6.19 -12.50
C PRO A 251 7.02 -7.57 -11.90
N GLY A 252 6.27 -7.94 -10.87
CA GLY A 252 6.36 -9.26 -10.22
C GLY A 252 7.60 -9.45 -9.34
N GLU A 253 8.32 -8.37 -9.04
CA GLU A 253 9.52 -8.40 -8.22
C GLU A 253 9.20 -8.29 -6.74
N GLN A 254 10.07 -8.85 -5.91
CA GLN A 254 10.00 -8.75 -4.46
C GLN A 254 11.10 -7.84 -3.94
N ASN A 255 10.75 -6.94 -3.00
CA ASN A 255 11.69 -6.09 -2.30
C ASN A 255 11.36 -6.03 -0.81
N VAL A 256 12.39 -5.94 0.02
CA VAL A 256 12.28 -5.58 1.44
C VAL A 256 12.77 -4.15 1.61
N ILE A 257 11.92 -3.27 2.14
CA ILE A 257 12.33 -1.96 2.61
C ILE A 257 12.45 -2.05 4.13
N GLY A 258 13.64 -1.78 4.64
CA GLY A 258 13.95 -1.69 6.07
C GLY A 258 14.30 -0.26 6.45
N VAL A 259 13.88 0.16 7.63
CA VAL A 259 14.22 1.46 8.22
C VAL A 259 14.69 1.23 9.65
N LEU A 260 15.91 1.65 9.94
CA LEU A 260 16.41 1.83 11.31
C LEU A 260 16.13 3.27 11.70
N ALA A 261 15.35 3.49 12.76
CA ALA A 261 15.15 4.78 13.40
C ALA A 261 15.77 4.73 14.81
N GLU A 262 16.71 5.62 15.10
CA GLU A 262 17.37 5.74 16.40
C GLU A 262 17.59 7.24 16.73
N GLY A 263 16.73 7.80 17.59
CA GLY A 263 16.68 9.23 17.82
C GLY A 263 16.43 10.00 16.52
N ASP A 264 17.33 10.93 16.20
CA ASP A 264 17.23 11.74 14.98
C ASP A 264 17.87 11.06 13.76
N ARG A 265 18.44 9.86 13.91
CA ARG A 265 19.17 9.16 12.86
C ARG A 265 18.32 8.07 12.21
N TYR A 266 18.30 8.10 10.88
CA TYR A 266 17.56 7.13 10.08
C TYR A 266 18.45 6.46 9.04
N VAL A 267 18.35 5.14 8.92
CA VAL A 267 19.08 4.35 7.91
C VAL A 267 18.10 3.52 7.10
N ILE A 268 18.16 3.65 5.78
CA ILE A 268 17.28 2.93 4.84
C ILE A 268 18.03 1.74 4.25
N TYR A 269 17.35 0.59 4.22
CA TYR A 269 17.84 -0.66 3.67
C TYR A 269 16.94 -1.13 2.53
N ALA A 270 17.57 -1.53 1.43
CA ALA A 270 16.92 -2.24 0.32
C ALA A 270 17.45 -3.68 0.29
N ASN A 271 16.57 -4.66 0.49
CA ASN A 271 16.94 -6.08 0.49
C ASN A 271 18.11 -6.40 1.44
N GLY A 272 18.08 -5.77 2.63
CA GLY A 272 19.12 -5.87 3.65
C GLY A 272 20.39 -5.06 3.36
N THR A 273 20.51 -4.38 2.23
CA THR A 273 21.66 -3.52 1.91
C THR A 273 21.37 -2.08 2.30
N GLN A 274 22.24 -1.45 3.10
CA GLN A 274 22.13 -0.02 3.39
C GLN A 274 22.27 0.78 2.09
N VAL A 275 21.25 1.58 1.78
CA VAL A 275 21.19 2.41 0.56
C VAL A 275 21.20 3.90 0.87
N ALA A 276 20.83 4.29 2.10
CA ALA A 276 20.72 5.68 2.48
C ALA A 276 20.81 5.86 4.00
N GLU A 277 21.16 7.07 4.40
CA GLU A 277 21.18 7.53 5.79
C GLU A 277 20.91 9.03 5.83
N PHE A 278 20.09 9.48 6.78
CA PHE A 278 19.79 10.89 7.01
C PHE A 278 19.57 11.17 8.50
N GLU A 279 19.68 12.45 8.87
CA GLU A 279 19.38 12.93 10.23
C GLU A 279 18.25 13.97 10.16
N ASP A 280 17.23 13.83 11.01
CA ASP A 280 16.10 14.76 11.11
C ASP A 280 15.38 14.60 12.48
N ASP A 281 15.09 15.70 13.17
CA ASP A 281 14.53 15.71 14.53
C ASP A 281 13.04 16.09 14.59
N HIS A 282 12.34 16.12 13.44
CA HIS A 282 10.96 16.64 13.40
C HIS A 282 9.93 15.69 14.02
N PHE A 283 10.06 14.38 13.78
CA PHE A 283 9.12 13.38 14.29
C PHE A 283 9.88 12.25 14.99
N GLU A 284 9.96 12.30 16.32
CA GLU A 284 10.66 11.28 17.13
C GLU A 284 9.94 9.93 17.18
N LYS A 285 8.61 9.92 17.00
CA LYS A 285 7.78 8.71 17.09
C LYS A 285 6.43 8.87 16.45
N GLY A 286 5.82 7.76 16.07
CA GLY A 286 4.50 7.81 15.46
C GLY A 286 4.02 6.50 14.88
N ARG A 287 2.89 6.58 14.17
CA ARG A 287 2.36 5.41 13.46
C ARG A 287 3.16 5.10 12.21
N MET A 288 3.21 3.83 11.86
CA MET A 288 3.72 3.37 10.56
C MET A 288 2.59 2.88 9.66
N GLY A 289 2.87 2.81 8.36
CA GLY A 289 1.88 2.44 7.36
C GLY A 289 2.48 2.22 5.98
N VAL A 290 1.58 2.06 5.03
CA VAL A 290 1.91 1.85 3.61
C VAL A 290 1.85 3.17 2.84
N PHE A 291 2.70 3.29 1.83
CA PHE A 291 2.73 4.39 0.87
C PHE A 291 2.54 3.86 -0.55
N VAL A 292 1.81 4.59 -1.39
CA VAL A 292 1.64 4.28 -2.80
C VAL A 292 1.56 5.57 -3.63
N ARG A 293 2.20 5.55 -4.79
CA ARG A 293 2.03 6.53 -5.86
C ARG A 293 1.79 5.79 -7.17
N ALA A 294 0.67 6.07 -7.83
CA ALA A 294 0.47 5.64 -9.21
C ALA A 294 0.97 6.75 -10.13
N ALA A 295 2.03 6.51 -10.90
CA ALA A 295 2.55 7.45 -11.90
C ALA A 295 2.09 7.07 -13.33
N SER A 296 1.46 5.91 -13.47
CA SER A 296 0.80 5.48 -14.70
C SER A 296 -0.67 5.96 -14.75
N PRO A 297 -1.29 6.11 -15.94
CA PRO A 297 -2.72 6.47 -16.06
C PRO A 297 -3.67 5.45 -15.43
N ASP A 298 -3.23 4.20 -15.33
CA ASP A 298 -3.94 3.11 -14.67
C ASP A 298 -3.66 3.11 -13.16
N ALA A 299 -4.54 2.46 -12.40
CA ALA A 299 -4.34 2.30 -10.96
C ALA A 299 -3.15 1.35 -10.69
N TYR A 300 -2.18 1.80 -9.89
CA TYR A 300 -1.06 0.96 -9.48
C TYR A 300 -1.42 0.12 -8.25
N THR A 301 -1.03 -1.16 -8.25
CA THR A 301 -1.23 -2.07 -7.12
C THR A 301 0.05 -2.83 -6.80
N TYR A 302 0.35 -2.97 -5.52
CA TYR A 302 1.36 -3.89 -5.00
C TYR A 302 0.77 -4.69 -3.82
N ARG A 303 1.54 -5.65 -3.32
CA ARG A 303 1.16 -6.48 -2.17
C ARG A 303 2.20 -6.40 -1.07
N VAL A 304 1.77 -6.27 0.17
CA VAL A 304 2.60 -6.48 1.36
C VAL A 304 2.40 -7.92 1.83
N THR A 305 3.49 -8.62 2.07
CA THR A 305 3.48 -10.04 2.46
C THR A 305 4.00 -10.30 3.86
N ASN A 306 4.76 -9.35 4.41
CA ASN A 306 5.22 -9.40 5.79
C ASN A 306 5.46 -7.98 6.30
N LEU A 307 5.19 -7.77 7.59
CA LEU A 307 5.65 -6.63 8.39
C LEU A 307 6.35 -7.20 9.61
N SER A 308 7.54 -6.71 9.92
CA SER A 308 8.25 -7.07 11.15
C SER A 308 8.92 -5.84 11.73
N TYR A 309 9.01 -5.78 13.06
CA TYR A 309 9.81 -4.75 13.72
C TYR A 309 10.47 -5.27 15.01
N TRP A 310 11.58 -4.63 15.34
CA TRP A 310 12.35 -4.75 16.56
C TRP A 310 12.28 -3.40 17.24
N ASP A 311 11.50 -3.35 18.32
CA ASP A 311 11.37 -2.16 19.15
C ASP A 311 12.54 -2.11 20.13
N PHE A 312 13.20 -0.96 20.21
CA PHE A 312 14.34 -0.73 21.10
C PHE A 312 13.95 0.05 22.35
N GLU A 313 12.71 0.55 22.48
CA GLU A 313 12.22 1.03 23.77
C GLU A 313 12.11 -0.16 24.73
N GLU A 314 12.86 -0.11 25.83
CA GLU A 314 12.69 -1.06 26.93
C GLU A 314 11.28 -0.89 27.53
N GLU A 315 10.53 -1.98 27.66
CA GLU A 315 9.31 -2.00 28.51
C GLU A 315 9.73 -1.69 29.96
N GLU A 316 9.64 -0.41 30.37
CA GLU A 316 9.74 -0.02 31.79
C GLU A 316 8.56 -0.53 32.64
#